data_AF-A0A2N1FAD2-F1
#
_entry.id   AF-A0A2N1FAD2-F1
#
_cell.length_a   1.000
_cell.length_b   1.000
_cell.length_c   1.000
_cell.angle_alpha   90.00
_cell.angle_beta   90.00
_cell.angle_gamma   90.00
#
_symmetry.space_group_name_H-M   'P 1'
#
loop_
_entity.id
_entity.type
_entity.pdbx_description
1 polymer ?
#
loop_
_entity_poly.entity_id
_entity_poly.type
_entity_poly.pdbx_seq_one_letter_code
_entity_poly.pdbx_strand_id
1 'polypeptide(L)' 'MNRIKEVLEKKGIKQIWLSEQLGKSYNMVHSYAQNKRQPSLEDLYKIAGILNIEVAELLEKRNKI' A
#
# COMPACT_ATOMS: atom_id res chain seq x y z
N MET A 1 3.21 -1.90 11.18
CA MET A 1 2.66 -2.57 9.98
C MET A 1 2.50 -1.54 8.85
N ASN A 2 2.14 -1.95 7.63
CA ASN A 2 1.87 -0.99 6.54
C ASN A 2 0.40 -0.50 6.60
N ARG A 3 0.15 0.66 6.01
CA ARG A 3 -1.11 1.41 6.02
C ARG A 3 -1.75 1.52 4.64
N ILE A 4 -1.42 0.62 3.72
CA ILE A 4 -1.87 0.68 2.33
C ILE A 4 -3.41 0.71 2.26
N LYS A 5 -4.09 -0.13 3.05
CA LYS A 5 -5.56 -0.17 3.08
C LYS A 5 -6.17 1.17 3.49
N GLU A 6 -5.70 1.76 4.59
CA GLU A 6 -6.19 3.04 5.10
C GLU A 6 -6.00 4.17 4.08
N VAL A 7 -4.85 4.19 3.40
CA VAL A 7 -4.54 5.21 2.40
C VAL A 7 -5.44 5.06 1.17
N LEU A 8 -5.66 3.82 0.72
CA LEU A 8 -6.58 3.54 -0.39
C LEU A 8 -8.01 3.96 -0.06
N GLU A 9 -8.51 3.64 1.13
CA GLU A 9 -9.83 4.04 1.60
C GLU A 9 -9.98 5.56 1.68
N LYS A 10 -8.99 6.27 2.25
CA LYS A 10 -8.99 7.74 2.33
C LYS A 10 -9.01 8.42 0.96
N LYS A 11 -8.34 7.84 -0.03
CA LYS A 11 -8.31 8.37 -1.41
C LYS A 11 -9.49 7.88 -2.26
N GLY A 12 -10.34 6.97 -1.76
CA GLY A 12 -11.42 6.37 -2.54
C GLY A 12 -10.93 5.46 -3.67
N ILE A 13 -9.73 4.90 -3.56
CA ILE A 13 -9.08 4.10 -4.60
C ILE A 13 -9.31 2.60 -4.33
N LYS A 14 -9.67 1.85 -5.37
CA LYS A 14 -9.86 0.40 -5.29
C LYS A 14 -8.51 -0.34 -5.35
N GLN A 15 -8.39 -1.44 -4.62
CA GLN A 15 -7.21 -2.33 -4.69
C GLN A 15 -6.99 -2.91 -6.10
N ILE A 16 -8.06 -3.15 -6.86
CA ILE A 16 -7.99 -3.58 -8.26
C ILE A 16 -7.22 -2.56 -9.11
N TRP A 17 -7.57 -1.27 -8.98
CA TRP A 17 -6.88 -0.19 -9.68
C TRP A 17 -5.39 -0.11 -9.29
N LEU A 18 -5.07 -0.19 -8.00
CA LEU A 18 -3.68 -0.20 -7.56
C LEU A 18 -2.91 -1.41 -8.12
N SER A 19 -3.56 -2.56 -8.25
CA SER A 19 -2.95 -3.77 -8.81
C SER A 19 -2.61 -3.62 -10.29
N GLU A 20 -3.46 -2.96 -11.06
CA GLU A 20 -3.22 -2.62 -12.47
C GLU A 20 -2.03 -1.65 -12.59
N GLN A 21 -2.01 -0.58 -11.78
CA GLN A 21 -0.91 0.40 -11.81
C GLN A 21 0.44 -0.18 -11.35
N LEU A 22 0.41 -1.08 -10.36
CA LEU A 22 1.62 -1.71 -9.82
C LEU A 22 2.12 -2.87 -10.70
N GLY A 23 1.32 -3.33 -11.67
CA GLY A 23 1.63 -4.50 -12.50
C GLY A 23 1.65 -5.81 -11.71
N LYS A 24 0.83 -5.91 -10.65
CA LYS A 24 0.76 -7.08 -9.77
C LYS A 24 -0.66 -7.63 -9.71
N SER A 25 -0.80 -8.91 -9.39
CA SER A 25 -2.13 -9.50 -9.24
C SER A 25 -2.90 -8.85 -8.09
N TYR A 26 -4.22 -8.77 -8.24
CA TYR A 26 -5.11 -8.29 -7.17
C TYR A 26 -4.86 -9.01 -5.84
N ASN A 27 -4.68 -10.33 -5.87
CA ASN A 27 -4.42 -11.13 -4.66
C ASN A 27 -3.12 -10.72 -3.95
N MET A 28 -2.10 -10.30 -4.69
CA MET A 28 -0.85 -9.80 -4.11
C MET A 28 -1.05 -8.45 -3.42
N VAL A 29 -1.70 -7.50 -4.09
CA VAL A 29 -2.05 -6.19 -3.50
C VAL A 29 -3.00 -6.35 -2.31
N HIS A 30 -3.97 -7.25 -2.40
CA HIS A 30 -4.87 -7.60 -1.30
C HIS A 30 -4.10 -8.14 -0.11
N SER A 31 -3.11 -9.02 -0.33
CA SER A 31 -2.23 -9.52 0.74
C SER A 31 -1.43 -8.41 1.40
N TYR A 32 -0.94 -7.42 0.64
CA TYR A 32 -0.28 -6.23 1.18
C TYR A 32 -1.23 -5.38 2.04
N ALA A 33 -2.42 -5.07 1.51
CA ALA A 33 -3.42 -4.24 2.19
C ALA A 33 -3.96 -4.89 3.47
N GLN A 34 -4.08 -6.22 3.51
CA GLN A 34 -4.46 -6.97 4.71
C GLN A 34 -3.28 -7.28 5.64
N ASN A 35 -2.07 -6.78 5.36
CA ASN A 35 -0.85 -7.08 6.10
C ASN A 35 -0.51 -8.58 6.22
N LYS A 36 -1.12 -9.45 5.40
CA LYS A 36 -0.81 -10.89 5.31
C LYS A 36 0.59 -11.13 4.74
N ARG A 37 1.05 -10.22 3.87
CA ARG A 37 2.41 -10.14 3.38
C ARG A 37 2.85 -8.68 3.38
N GLN A 38 4.10 -8.42 3.69
CA GLN A 38 4.65 -7.08 3.53
C GLN A 38 5.16 -6.87 2.09
N PRO A 39 4.89 -5.71 1.48
CA PRO A 39 5.53 -5.32 0.24
C PRO A 39 7.04 -5.16 0.44
N SER A 40 7.81 -5.36 -0.63
CA SER A 40 9.23 -5.01 -0.60
C SER A 40 9.40 -3.50 -0.46
N LEU A 41 10.60 -3.05 -0.11
CA LEU A 41 10.91 -1.61 -0.08
C LEU A 41 10.68 -0.97 -1.46
N GLU A 42 11.06 -1.65 -2.54
CA GLU A 42 10.83 -1.20 -3.91
C GLU A 42 9.33 -1.06 -4.22
N ASP A 43 8.51 -2.05 -3.82
CA ASP A 43 7.07 -1.98 -4.01
C ASP A 43 6.44 -0.85 -3.20
N LEU A 44 6.92 -0.59 -1.97
CA LEU A 44 6.47 0.53 -1.15
C LEU A 44 6.71 1.87 -1.84
N TYR A 45 7.91 2.08 -2.41
CA TYR A 45 8.20 3.30 -3.18
C TYR A 45 7.35 3.42 -4.44
N LYS A 46 7.14 2.32 -5.18
CA LYS A 46 6.24 2.31 -6.35
C LYS A 46 4.82 2.66 -5.96
N ILE A 47 4.29 2.06 -4.89
CA ILE A 47 2.95 2.35 -4.39
C ILE A 47 2.84 3.81 -3.95
N ALA A 48 3.83 4.35 -3.23
CA ALA A 48 3.85 5.75 -2.82
C ALA A 48 3.84 6.70 -4.03
N GLY A 49 4.63 6.39 -5.07
CA GLY A 49 4.64 7.12 -6.33
C GLY A 49 3.30 7.08 -7.07
N ILE A 50 2.69 5.89 -7.19
CA ILE A 50 1.37 5.71 -7.82
C ILE A 50 0.29 6.51 -7.07
N LEU A 51 0.37 6.53 -5.75
CA LEU A 51 -0.60 7.22 -4.90
C LEU A 51 -0.28 8.71 -4.70
N ASN A 52 0.84 9.19 -5.22
CA ASN A 52 1.37 10.55 -5.06
C ASN A 52 1.39 11.00 -3.59
N ILE A 53 2.09 10.23 -2.75
CA ILE A 53 2.29 10.48 -1.32
C ILE A 53 3.71 10.14 -0.91
N GLU A 54 4.12 10.54 0.30
CA GLU A 54 5.39 10.09 0.84
C GLU A 54 5.31 8.62 1.29
N VAL A 55 6.40 7.86 1.09
CA VAL A 55 6.47 6.45 1.52
C VAL A 55 6.23 6.28 3.03
N ALA A 56 6.59 7.28 3.83
CA ALA A 56 6.37 7.30 5.27
C ALA A 56 4.87 7.26 5.64
N GLU A 57 3.99 7.78 4.79
CA GLU A 57 2.54 7.73 5.02
C GLU A 57 1.97 6.31 4.91
N LEU A 58 2.65 5.43 4.16
CA LEU A 58 2.31 4.01 4.04
C LEU A 58 2.75 3.19 5.25
N LEU A 59 3.44 3.77 6.23
CA LEU A 59 3.99 3.06 7.38
C LEU A 59 3.30 3.49 8.68
N GLU A 60 3.05 2.54 9.57
CA GLU A 60 2.68 2.88 10.94
C GLU A 60 3.85 3.51 11.68
N LYS A 61 3.57 4.59 12.41
CA LYS A 61 4.54 5.20 13.32
C LYS A 61 4.83 4.23 14.46
N ARG A 62 6.12 4.12 14.81
CA ARG A 62 6.64 3.23 15.86
C ARG A 62 6.12 3.54 17.28
N ASN A 63 5.43 4.67 17.47
CA ASN A 63 5.03 5.20 18.78
C ASN A 63 3.68 4.67 19.31
N LYS A 64 3.15 3.59 18.74
CA LYS A 64 2.12 2.78 19.41
C LYS A 64 2.83 1.65 20.15
N ILE A 65 3.34 1.96 21.33
CA ILE A 65 3.68 0.96 22.37
C ILE A 65 2.54 1.03 23.39
#